data_AF-A0A5E4LDL3-F1
#
_entry.id   AF-A0A5E4LDL3-F1
#
_cell.length_a   1.000
_cell.length_b   1.000
_cell.length_c   1.000
_cell.angle_alpha   90.00
_cell.angle_beta   90.00
_cell.angle_gamma   90.00
#
_symmetry.space_group_name_H-M   'P 1'
#
loop_
_entity.id
_entity.type
_entity.pdbx_description
1 polymer ?
#
loop_
_entity_poly.entity_id
_entity_poly.type
_entity_poly.pdbx_seq_one_letter_code
_entity_poly.pdbx_strand_id
1 'polypeptide(L)'
;MLDFVGARLSATPEESDVVHDLLAHLAGRMIEMNKEKNAEIKGFLRWLEGEIGAPVEELANKTALKEYYAHDFEAFAGALVKNKKKLKEGYDPTRREPKEKLQQEFGDSMKKLTPLLNSIKATDGLIDAIVYRLYGLTEEEIKIVEESISGEKNAEGSKNEND
;
A
#
# COMPACT_ATOMS: atom_id res chain seq x y z
N MET A 1 -17.45 -16.33 -3.40
CA MET A 1 -17.91 -14.97 -3.78
C MET A 1 -18.04 -14.83 -5.29
N LEU A 2 -17.06 -15.26 -6.08
CA LEU A 2 -17.19 -15.28 -7.55
C LEU A 2 -18.31 -16.20 -8.06
N ASP A 3 -18.56 -17.33 -7.39
CA ASP A 3 -19.70 -18.21 -7.72
C ASP A 3 -21.06 -17.53 -7.50
N PHE A 4 -21.15 -16.67 -6.48
CA PHE A 4 -22.35 -15.86 -6.23
C PHE A 4 -22.57 -14.87 -7.38
N VAL A 5 -21.51 -14.18 -7.81
CA VAL A 5 -21.58 -13.24 -8.95
C VAL A 5 -22.00 -13.97 -10.23
N GLY A 6 -21.39 -15.12 -10.52
CA GLY A 6 -21.77 -15.93 -11.68
C GLY A 6 -23.23 -16.39 -11.65
N ALA A 7 -23.73 -16.79 -10.48
CA ALA A 7 -25.13 -17.18 -10.30
C ALA A 7 -26.12 -16.03 -10.53
N ARG A 8 -25.76 -14.79 -10.15
CA ARG A 8 -26.59 -13.58 -10.34
C ARG A 8 -26.63 -13.14 -11.81
N LEU A 9 -25.49 -13.21 -12.50
CA LEU A 9 -25.39 -12.91 -13.93
C LEU A 9 -26.08 -13.97 -14.81
N SER A 10 -26.25 -15.19 -14.31
CA SER A 10 -26.97 -16.27 -15.02
C SER A 10 -28.46 -16.37 -14.63
N ALA A 11 -28.94 -15.49 -13.75
CA ALA A 11 -30.33 -15.49 -13.29
C ALA A 11 -31.30 -15.01 -14.39
N THR A 12 -32.59 -15.31 -14.24
CA THR A 12 -33.65 -14.83 -15.14
C THR A 12 -34.80 -14.22 -14.32
N PRO A 13 -35.00 -12.89 -14.35
CA PRO A 13 -34.19 -11.90 -15.06
C PRO A 13 -32.75 -11.80 -14.52
N GLU A 14 -31.82 -11.32 -15.34
CA GLU A 14 -30.42 -11.12 -14.95
C GLU A 14 -30.33 -10.11 -13.80
N GLU A 15 -29.62 -10.47 -12.73
CA GLU A 15 -29.49 -9.65 -11.51
C GLU A 15 -28.17 -8.84 -11.53
N SER A 16 -27.91 -8.13 -12.63
CA SER A 16 -26.70 -7.31 -12.82
C SER A 16 -26.64 -6.12 -11.86
N ASP A 17 -27.80 -5.59 -11.48
CA ASP A 17 -27.98 -4.57 -10.45
C ASP A 17 -27.36 -4.99 -9.10
N VAL A 18 -27.56 -6.24 -8.69
CA VAL A 18 -26.96 -6.81 -7.46
C VAL A 18 -25.43 -6.85 -7.54
N VAL A 19 -24.87 -7.10 -8.73
CA VAL A 19 -23.42 -7.10 -8.94
C VAL A 19 -22.86 -5.68 -8.92
N HIS A 20 -23.56 -4.71 -9.48
CA HIS A 20 -23.19 -3.29 -9.40
C HIS A 20 -23.24 -2.76 -7.96
N ASP A 21 -24.25 -3.13 -7.18
CA ASP A 21 -24.33 -2.79 -5.76
C ASP A 21 -23.18 -3.40 -4.95
N LEU A 22 -22.79 -4.64 -5.26
CA LEU A 22 -21.62 -5.27 -4.68
C LEU A 22 -20.33 -4.52 -5.04
N LEU A 23 -20.14 -4.12 -6.29
CA LEU A 23 -18.99 -3.31 -6.70
C LEU A 23 -18.95 -1.96 -5.99
N ALA A 24 -20.09 -1.29 -5.87
CA ALA A 24 -20.19 -0.03 -5.13
C ALA A 24 -19.82 -0.22 -3.64
N HIS A 25 -20.28 -1.32 -3.03
CA HIS A 25 -19.90 -1.67 -1.66
C HIS A 25 -18.40 -1.91 -1.51
N LEU A 26 -17.79 -2.71 -2.40
CA LEU A 26 -16.35 -3.00 -2.38
C LEU A 26 -15.51 -1.74 -2.59
N ALA A 27 -15.91 -0.87 -3.52
CA ALA A 27 -15.26 0.42 -3.75
C ALA A 27 -15.34 1.31 -2.49
N GLY A 28 -16.50 1.34 -1.82
CA GLY A 28 -16.66 2.03 -0.53
C GLY A 28 -15.69 1.50 0.53
N ARG A 29 -15.57 0.17 0.66
CA ARG A 29 -14.61 -0.47 1.56
C ARG A 29 -13.16 -0.15 1.21
N MET A 30 -12.79 -0.10 -0.07
CA MET A 30 -11.45 0.33 -0.50
C MET A 30 -11.14 1.77 -0.08
N ILE A 31 -12.11 2.68 -0.18
CA ILE A 31 -11.93 4.07 0.25
C ILE A 31 -11.68 4.13 1.76
N GLU A 32 -12.45 3.39 2.56
CA GLU A 32 -12.29 3.31 4.01
C GLU A 32 -10.91 2.75 4.40
N MET A 33 -10.54 1.59 3.86
CA MET A 33 -9.24 0.97 4.16
C MET A 33 -8.06 1.85 3.72
N ASN A 34 -8.16 2.55 2.58
CA ASN A 34 -7.11 3.48 2.17
C ASN A 34 -7.04 4.73 3.06
N LYS A 35 -8.17 5.22 3.58
CA LYS A 35 -8.16 6.29 4.60
C LYS A 35 -7.46 5.84 5.87
N GLU A 36 -7.74 4.63 6.35
CA GLU A 36 -7.08 4.05 7.52
C GLU A 36 -5.58 3.86 7.30
N LYS A 37 -5.18 3.26 6.16
CA LYS A 37 -3.78 3.11 5.75
C LYS A 37 -3.06 4.46 5.76
N ASN A 38 -3.65 5.46 5.10
CA ASN A 38 -3.05 6.80 5.00
C ASN A 38 -3.01 7.52 6.35
N ALA A 39 -3.97 7.29 7.24
CA ALA A 39 -3.98 7.84 8.58
C ALA A 39 -2.83 7.26 9.43
N GLU A 40 -2.61 5.95 9.38
CA GLU A 40 -1.52 5.29 10.09
C GLU A 40 -0.14 5.74 9.55
N ILE A 41 0.03 5.80 8.23
CA ILE A 41 1.27 6.32 7.60
C ILE A 41 1.54 7.76 8.05
N LYS A 42 0.54 8.65 8.00
CA LYS A 42 0.71 10.04 8.46
C LYS A 42 1.05 10.12 9.94
N GLY A 43 0.44 9.27 10.77
CA GLY A 43 0.73 9.17 12.19
C GLY A 43 2.18 8.79 12.45
N PHE A 44 2.65 7.73 11.79
CA PHE A 44 4.03 7.26 11.88
C PHE A 44 5.04 8.32 11.41
N LEU A 45 4.83 8.93 10.23
CA LEU A 45 5.75 9.94 9.71
C LEU A 45 5.81 11.17 10.62
N ARG A 46 4.67 11.63 11.15
CA ARG A 46 4.65 12.73 12.11
C ARG A 46 5.42 12.39 13.39
N TRP A 47 5.26 11.17 13.90
CA TRP A 47 6.03 10.69 15.04
C TRP A 47 7.53 10.67 14.71
N LEU A 48 7.90 10.14 13.54
CA LEU A 48 9.29 10.06 13.08
C LEU A 48 9.94 11.43 12.99
N GLU A 49 9.26 12.42 12.39
CA GLU A 49 9.74 13.80 12.29
C GLU A 49 9.99 14.42 13.67
N GLY A 50 9.11 14.14 14.64
CA GLY A 50 9.31 14.55 16.04
C GLY A 50 10.48 13.83 16.71
N GLU A 51 10.66 12.54 16.41
CA GLU A 51 11.75 11.74 16.94
C GLU A 51 13.12 12.20 16.42
N ILE A 52 13.24 12.43 15.11
CA ILE A 52 14.51 12.78 14.49
C ILE A 52 14.75 14.30 14.42
N GLY A 53 13.72 15.11 14.65
CA GLY A 53 13.75 16.57 14.62
C GLY A 53 14.01 17.18 13.24
N ALA A 54 13.66 16.46 12.17
CA ALA A 54 13.79 16.92 10.79
C ALA A 54 12.59 16.45 9.97
N PRO A 55 12.05 17.27 9.05
CA PRO A 55 10.95 16.87 8.18
C PRO A 55 11.42 15.83 7.16
N VAL A 56 10.59 14.80 6.91
CA VAL A 56 10.96 13.70 5.99
C VAL A 56 11.19 14.21 4.57
N GLU A 57 10.50 15.28 4.16
CA GLU A 57 10.66 15.91 2.84
C GLU A 57 12.06 16.44 2.55
N GLU A 58 12.82 16.79 3.59
CA GLU A 58 14.18 17.34 3.45
C GLU A 58 15.27 16.27 3.48
N LEU A 59 14.89 15.00 3.67
CA LEU A 59 15.81 13.87 3.78
C LEU A 59 16.06 13.22 2.42
N ALA A 60 17.28 12.71 2.22
CA ALA A 60 17.60 11.85 1.09
C ALA A 60 16.89 10.49 1.22
N ASN A 61 16.52 9.86 0.11
CA ASN A 61 15.69 8.64 0.07
C ASN A 61 14.32 8.82 0.77
N LYS A 62 13.74 10.02 0.71
CA LYS A 62 12.42 10.32 1.30
C LYS A 62 11.32 9.37 0.84
N THR A 63 11.37 8.85 -0.39
CA THR A 63 10.42 7.85 -0.89
C THR A 63 10.47 6.58 -0.06
N ALA A 64 11.66 6.03 0.20
CA ALA A 64 11.83 4.85 1.05
C ALA A 64 11.39 5.10 2.51
N LEU A 65 11.49 6.34 3.00
CA LEU A 65 10.99 6.72 4.33
C LEU A 65 9.46 6.87 4.37
N LYS A 66 8.85 7.43 3.32
CA LYS A 66 7.39 7.58 3.20
C LYS A 66 6.69 6.25 2.93
N GLU A 67 7.32 5.41 2.12
CA GLU A 67 6.86 4.08 1.74
C GLU A 67 7.55 2.99 2.59
N TYR A 68 7.87 3.31 3.85
CA TYR A 68 8.55 2.38 4.76
C TYR A 68 7.84 1.02 4.89
N TYR A 69 6.52 0.98 4.67
CA TYR A 69 5.71 -0.23 4.68
C TYR A 69 5.96 -1.18 3.51
N ALA A 70 6.66 -0.72 2.47
CA ALA A 70 7.10 -1.52 1.33
C ALA A 70 8.50 -2.13 1.54
N HIS A 71 9.15 -1.82 2.66
CA HIS A 71 10.53 -2.21 2.94
C HIS A 71 10.66 -2.88 4.32
N ASP A 72 11.77 -3.56 4.55
CA ASP A 72 12.11 -4.04 5.87
C ASP A 72 12.70 -2.91 6.74
N PHE A 73 12.84 -3.20 8.03
CA PHE A 73 13.37 -2.23 8.98
C PHE A 73 14.80 -1.80 8.68
N GLU A 74 15.64 -2.69 8.15
CA GLU A 74 17.05 -2.38 7.90
C GLU A 74 17.21 -1.43 6.69
N ALA A 75 16.38 -1.59 5.65
CA ALA A 75 16.29 -0.63 4.55
C ALA A 75 15.79 0.75 5.04
N PHE A 76 14.75 0.77 5.88
CA PHE A 76 14.24 2.00 6.50
C PHE A 76 15.30 2.69 7.38
N ALA A 77 15.95 1.95 8.28
CA ALA A 77 16.99 2.46 9.16
C ALA A 77 18.20 2.94 8.36
N GLY A 78 18.60 2.21 7.31
CA GLY A 78 19.66 2.60 6.40
C GLY A 78 19.39 3.94 5.70
N ALA A 79 18.14 4.19 5.29
CA ALA A 79 17.73 5.48 4.73
C ALA A 79 17.86 6.62 5.74
N LEU A 80 17.52 6.40 7.01
CA LEU A 80 17.72 7.39 8.08
C LEU A 80 19.20 7.65 8.38
N VAL A 81 20.04 6.62 8.43
CA VAL A 81 21.48 6.74 8.72
C VAL A 81 22.18 7.63 7.69
N LYS A 82 21.80 7.56 6.41
CA LYS A 82 22.31 8.44 5.35
C LYS A 82 22.07 9.93 5.63
N ASN A 83 21.09 10.25 6.47
CA ASN A 83 20.69 11.61 6.82
C ASN A 83 21.21 12.08 8.18
N LYS A 84 22.10 11.33 8.85
CA LYS A 84 22.56 11.60 10.23
C LYS A 84 22.96 13.06 10.52
N LYS A 85 23.55 13.76 9.55
CA LYS A 85 23.97 15.17 9.70
C LYS A 85 22.82 16.18 9.73
N LYS A 86 21.64 15.80 9.25
CA LYS A 86 20.43 16.63 9.20
C LYS A 86 19.49 16.40 10.39
N LEU A 87 19.77 15.37 11.19
CA LEU A 87 18.94 15.02 12.35
C LEU A 87 19.28 15.95 13.53
N LYS A 88 18.37 16.01 14.52
CA LYS A 88 18.56 16.82 15.73
C LYS A 88 19.89 16.51 16.41
N GLU A 89 20.47 17.51 17.05
CA GLU A 89 21.76 17.40 17.72
C GLU A 89 21.78 16.25 18.74
N GLY A 90 22.83 15.43 18.69
CA GLY A 90 23.00 14.27 19.57
C GLY A 90 22.16 13.03 19.20
N TYR A 91 21.29 13.12 18.18
CA TYR A 91 20.52 11.97 17.71
C TYR A 91 21.35 11.10 16.76
N ASP A 92 21.43 9.81 17.07
CA ASP A 92 22.15 8.84 16.27
C ASP A 92 21.31 7.57 16.12
N PRO A 93 20.70 7.32 14.95
CA PRO A 93 19.81 6.19 14.73
C PRO A 93 20.52 4.83 14.80
N THR A 94 21.86 4.79 14.83
CA THR A 94 22.63 3.55 15.02
C THR A 94 22.88 3.21 16.49
N ARG A 95 22.66 4.16 17.41
CA ARG A 95 22.78 3.89 18.85
C ARG A 95 21.62 3.01 19.31
N ARG A 96 21.89 2.19 20.33
CA ARG A 96 20.96 1.18 20.83
C ARG A 96 19.58 1.74 21.16
N GLU A 97 19.50 2.76 22.01
CA GLU A 97 18.21 3.31 22.49
C GLU A 97 17.38 3.94 21.35
N PRO A 98 17.94 4.81 20.47
CA PRO A 98 17.23 5.26 19.27
C PRO A 98 16.83 4.12 18.32
N LYS A 99 17.72 3.15 18.07
CA LYS A 99 17.43 2.01 17.18
C LYS A 99 16.28 1.15 17.72
N GLU A 100 16.30 0.83 19.02
CA GLU A 100 15.25 0.05 19.68
C GLU A 100 13.90 0.77 19.60
N LYS A 101 13.88 2.08 19.84
CA LYS A 101 12.66 2.90 19.73
C LYS A 101 12.13 2.97 18.30
N LEU A 102 13.00 3.18 17.30
CA LEU A 102 12.65 3.14 15.88
C LEU A 102 12.08 1.78 15.49
N GLN A 103 12.71 0.70 15.94
CA GLN A 103 12.26 -0.66 15.63
C GLN A 103 10.91 -1.00 16.25
N GLN A 104 10.66 -0.54 17.48
CA GLN A 104 9.38 -0.72 18.16
C GLN A 104 8.26 -0.01 17.39
N GLU A 105 8.41 1.29 17.13
CA GLU A 105 7.37 2.10 16.49
C GLU A 105 7.15 1.69 15.03
N PHE A 106 8.21 1.34 14.31
CA PHE A 106 8.11 0.72 12.99
C PHE A 106 7.31 -0.58 13.05
N GLY A 107 7.66 -1.48 13.99
CA GLY A 107 6.98 -2.75 14.15
C GLY A 107 5.50 -2.60 14.52
N ASP A 108 5.19 -1.66 15.42
CA ASP A 108 3.82 -1.39 15.85
C ASP A 108 2.97 -0.78 14.74
N SER A 109 3.54 0.08 13.92
CA SER A 109 2.85 0.59 12.73
C SER A 109 2.66 -0.50 11.67
N MET A 110 3.68 -1.33 11.41
CA MET A 110 3.57 -2.45 10.48
C MET A 110 2.52 -3.48 10.90
N LYS A 111 2.39 -3.78 12.20
CA LYS A 111 1.32 -4.68 12.71
C LYS A 111 -0.08 -4.20 12.32
N LYS A 112 -0.30 -2.88 12.22
CA LYS A 112 -1.58 -2.31 11.77
C LYS A 112 -1.67 -2.26 10.25
N LEU A 113 -0.59 -1.91 9.57
CA LEU A 113 -0.57 -1.75 8.11
C LEU A 113 -0.63 -3.07 7.36
N THR A 114 0.05 -4.12 7.82
CA THR A 114 0.06 -5.43 7.14
C THR A 114 -1.35 -5.98 6.86
N PRO A 115 -2.27 -6.08 7.83
CA PRO A 115 -3.61 -6.58 7.54
C PRO A 115 -4.40 -5.65 6.60
N LEU A 116 -4.21 -4.32 6.71
CA LEU A 116 -4.85 -3.35 5.81
C LEU A 116 -4.36 -3.50 4.37
N LEU A 117 -3.06 -3.58 4.15
CA LEU A 117 -2.44 -3.77 2.83
C LEU A 117 -2.90 -5.07 2.19
N ASN A 118 -2.94 -6.15 2.96
CA ASN A 118 -3.44 -7.45 2.49
C ASN A 118 -4.92 -7.37 2.09
N SER A 119 -5.75 -6.69 2.89
CA SER A 119 -7.18 -6.55 2.62
C SER A 119 -7.44 -5.67 1.40
N ILE A 120 -6.67 -4.58 1.23
CA ILE A 120 -6.73 -3.72 0.05
C ILE A 120 -6.39 -4.54 -1.19
N LYS A 121 -5.27 -5.27 -1.18
CA LYS A 121 -4.84 -6.10 -2.32
C LYS A 121 -5.85 -7.19 -2.66
N ALA A 122 -6.41 -7.85 -1.64
CA ALA A 122 -7.43 -8.87 -1.85
C ALA A 122 -8.73 -8.30 -2.43
N THR A 123 -9.12 -7.09 -2.00
CA THR A 123 -10.33 -6.42 -2.51
C THR A 123 -10.14 -5.92 -3.94
N ASP A 124 -8.96 -5.38 -4.26
CA ASP A 124 -8.57 -4.95 -5.61
C ASP A 124 -8.69 -6.11 -6.61
N GLY A 125 -8.03 -7.24 -6.32
CA GLY A 125 -8.11 -8.43 -7.18
C GLY A 125 -9.52 -9.05 -7.24
N LEU A 126 -10.32 -8.92 -6.18
CA LEU A 126 -11.73 -9.33 -6.22
C LEU A 126 -12.55 -8.43 -7.15
N ILE A 127 -12.34 -7.12 -7.11
CA ILE A 127 -13.01 -6.18 -8.03
C ILE A 127 -12.62 -6.50 -9.47
N ASP A 128 -11.33 -6.68 -9.75
CA ASP A 128 -10.85 -7.05 -11.09
C ASP A 128 -11.54 -8.33 -11.58
N ALA A 129 -11.58 -9.38 -10.76
CA ALA A 129 -12.24 -10.63 -11.10
C ALA A 129 -13.76 -10.49 -11.33
N ILE A 130 -14.43 -9.58 -10.61
CA ILE A 130 -15.85 -9.27 -10.84
C ILE A 130 -16.02 -8.51 -12.15
N VAL A 131 -15.17 -7.53 -12.43
CA VAL A 131 -15.18 -6.73 -13.66
C VAL A 131 -14.94 -7.62 -14.88
N TYR A 132 -13.95 -8.50 -14.84
CA TYR A 132 -13.69 -9.46 -15.92
C TYR A 132 -14.91 -10.35 -16.22
N ARG A 133 -15.62 -10.79 -15.17
CA ARG A 133 -16.85 -11.57 -15.33
C ARG A 133 -18.01 -10.76 -15.90
N LEU A 134 -18.15 -9.49 -15.51
CA LEU A 134 -19.16 -8.59 -16.08
C LEU A 134 -18.96 -8.37 -17.58
N TYR A 135 -17.71 -8.28 -18.01
CA TYR A 135 -17.36 -8.12 -19.42
C TYR A 135 -17.22 -9.47 -20.17
N GLY A 136 -17.37 -10.60 -19.49
CA GLY A 136 -17.30 -11.92 -20.08
C GLY A 136 -15.92 -12.30 -20.63
N LEU A 137 -14.84 -11.74 -20.06
CA LEU A 137 -13.48 -12.00 -20.55
C LEU A 137 -13.09 -13.47 -20.35
N THR A 138 -12.36 -14.02 -21.33
CA THR A 138 -11.71 -15.32 -21.21
C THR A 138 -10.40 -15.22 -20.43
N GLU A 139 -9.84 -16.37 -20.02
CA GLU A 139 -8.54 -16.41 -19.35
C GLU A 139 -7.42 -15.80 -20.21
N GLU A 140 -7.48 -15.99 -21.53
CA GLU A 140 -6.53 -15.39 -22.48
C GLU A 140 -6.65 -13.87 -22.52
N GLU A 141 -7.88 -13.33 -22.52
CA GLU A 141 -8.13 -11.89 -22.52
C GLU A 141 -7.71 -11.25 -21.20
N ILE A 142 -8.01 -11.90 -20.07
CA ILE A 142 -7.55 -11.47 -18.73
C ILE A 142 -6.03 -11.39 -18.71
N LYS A 143 -5.35 -12.44 -19.18
CA LYS A 143 -3.88 -12.49 -19.21
C LYS A 143 -3.28 -11.34 -20.03
N ILE A 144 -3.85 -11.02 -21.19
CA ILE A 144 -3.40 -9.89 -22.02
C ILE A 144 -3.57 -8.56 -21.25
N VAL A 145 -4.67 -8.38 -20.54
CA VAL A 145 -4.93 -7.17 -19.73
C VAL A 145 -3.91 -7.07 -18.58
N GLU A 146 -3.70 -8.15 -17.83
CA GLU A 146 -2.74 -8.18 -16.71
C GLU A 146 -1.30 -7.96 -17.17
N GLU A 147 -0.88 -8.58 -18.27
CA GLU A 147 0.44 -8.39 -18.88
C GLU A 147 0.65 -6.92 -19.28
N SER A 148 -0.36 -6.29 -19.89
CA SER A 148 -0.30 -4.87 -20.29
C SER A 148 -0.14 -3.94 -19.08
N ILE A 149 -0.91 -4.18 -18.01
CA ILE A 149 -0.85 -3.38 -16.77
C ILE A 149 0.49 -3.58 -16.04
N SER A 150 1.03 -4.82 -16.04
CA SER A 150 2.31 -5.12 -15.39
C SER A 150 3.51 -4.51 -16.11
N GLY A 151 3.46 -4.44 -17.45
CA GLY A 151 4.50 -3.79 -18.27
C GLY A 151 4.62 -2.29 -18.01
N GLU A 152 3.50 -1.60 -17.77
CA GLU A 152 3.48 -0.17 -17.45
C GLU A 152 4.02 0.13 -16.04
N LYS A 153 3.65 -0.67 -15.03
CA LYS A 153 4.14 -0.50 -13.64
C LYS A 153 5.67 -0.63 -13.53
N ASN A 154 6.28 -1.50 -14.33
CA ASN A 154 7.74 -1.67 -14.36
C ASN A 154 8.46 -0.49 -15.03
N ALA A 155 7.83 0.19 -16.00
CA ALA A 155 8.42 1.34 -16.67
C ALA A 155 8.38 2.63 -15.82
N GLU A 156 7.41 2.76 -14.91
CA GLU A 156 7.33 3.88 -13.96
C GLU A 156 8.26 3.71 -12.74
N GLY A 157 8.45 2.48 -12.26
CA GLY A 157 9.36 2.18 -11.13
C GLY A 157 10.83 2.55 -11.41
N SER A 158 11.31 2.37 -12.64
CA SER A 158 12.70 2.69 -13.02
C SER A 158 13.01 4.18 -13.13
N LYS A 159 12.03 5.08 -13.08
CA LYS A 159 12.26 6.53 -13.07
C LYS A 159 12.45 7.11 -11.66
N ASN A 160 12.02 6.40 -10.62
CA ASN A 160 12.01 6.91 -9.24
C ASN A 160 13.22 6.49 -8.39
N GLU A 161 14.19 5.75 -8.96
CA GLU A 161 15.41 5.32 -8.24
C GLU A 161 16.55 6.36 -8.24
N ASN A 162 16.38 7.53 -8.86
CA ASN A 162 17.45 8.53 -9.05
C ASN A 162 17.24 9.89 -8.36
N ASP A 163 16.26 10.07 -7.47
CA ASP A 163 16.02 11.33 -6.73
C ASP A 163 16.26 11.23 -5.20
#